data_AF-A0AAJ3NES4-F1
#
_entry.id   AF-A0AAJ3NES4-F1
#
_cell.length_a   1.000
_cell.length_b   1.000
_cell.length_c   1.000
_cell.angle_alpha   90.00
_cell.angle_beta   90.00
_cell.angle_gamma   90.00
#
_symmetry.space_group_name_H-M   'P 1'
#
loop_
_entity.id
_entity.type
_entity.pdbx_description
1 polymer ?
#
loop_
_entity_poly.entity_id
_entity_poly.type
_entity_poly.pdbx_seq_one_letter_code
_entity_poly.pdbx_strand_id
1 'polypeptide(L)'
;MNTILKTIAISLSLMISIQACAQSEKFKIQNPYYSRTATNLLNVSNTEWKKILNTELYQVAREGATETAFTGKYYEFDEKGTYYCAVCGNPLFLSTSKFATTCGWPSFYQPIHKNSVKYRKDTSYNMVRTEVLCGRCGSHLGHIFDDGPEPTGKRFCMNSVCLDFTPLKNK
;
A
#
# COMPACT_ATOMS: atom_id res chain seq x y z
N MET A 1 -34.33 -44.05 4.86
CA MET A 1 -34.92 -43.19 3.81
C MET A 1 -34.38 -41.78 4.01
N ASN A 2 -33.53 -41.34 3.08
CA ASN A 2 -32.98 -39.99 2.84
C ASN A 2 -32.34 -39.22 4.01
N THR A 3 -31.03 -39.37 4.21
CA THR A 3 -29.93 -38.57 3.58
C THR A 3 -29.70 -37.23 4.26
N ILE A 4 -28.85 -37.35 5.28
CA ILE A 4 -27.80 -36.43 5.73
C ILE A 4 -27.17 -35.73 4.51
N LEU A 5 -27.61 -34.53 4.16
CA LEU A 5 -26.94 -33.69 3.14
C LEU A 5 -27.36 -32.22 3.26
N LYS A 6 -27.09 -31.56 4.40
CA LYS A 6 -27.31 -30.11 4.54
C LYS A 6 -26.20 -29.32 5.27
N THR A 7 -25.00 -29.87 5.41
CA THR A 7 -23.97 -29.21 6.25
C THR A 7 -22.59 -29.09 5.59
N ILE A 8 -22.53 -28.68 4.32
CA ILE A 8 -21.25 -28.29 3.69
C ILE A 8 -21.48 -27.04 2.83
N ALA A 9 -21.58 -25.87 3.47
CA ALA A 9 -21.56 -24.59 2.74
C ALA A 9 -21.06 -23.39 3.56
N ILE A 10 -20.38 -23.58 4.72
CA ILE A 10 -19.99 -22.45 5.60
C ILE A 10 -18.50 -22.45 5.98
N SER A 11 -17.61 -23.21 5.32
CA SER A 11 -16.17 -23.19 5.67
C SER A 11 -15.21 -22.65 4.60
N LEU A 12 -15.69 -22.25 3.41
CA LEU A 12 -14.78 -21.82 2.34
C LEU A 12 -14.30 -20.37 2.48
N SER A 13 -15.08 -19.51 3.15
CA SER A 13 -14.77 -18.08 3.31
C SER A 13 -13.72 -17.78 4.39
N LEU A 14 -13.53 -18.67 5.39
CA LEU A 14 -12.54 -18.46 6.46
C LEU A 14 -11.12 -18.84 6.03
N MET A 15 -10.97 -19.80 5.11
CA MET A 15 -9.66 -20.27 4.64
C MET A 15 -8.97 -19.29 3.67
N ILE A 16 -9.75 -18.57 2.85
CA ILE A 16 -9.21 -17.61 1.87
C ILE A 16 -8.48 -16.45 2.57
N SER A 17 -9.03 -15.96 3.69
CA SER A 17 -8.46 -14.84 4.46
C SER A 17 -7.12 -15.19 5.11
N ILE A 18 -6.97 -16.44 5.58
CA ILE A 18 -5.74 -16.92 6.21
C ILE A 18 -4.62 -17.06 5.18
N GLN A 19 -4.94 -17.57 3.97
CA GLN A 19 -3.99 -17.69 2.88
C GLN A 19 -3.43 -16.33 2.44
N ALA A 20 -4.27 -15.31 2.31
CA ALA A 20 -3.86 -13.98 1.85
C ALA A 20 -2.90 -13.27 2.83
N CYS A 21 -3.19 -13.34 4.14
CA CYS A 21 -2.30 -12.80 5.17
C CYS A 21 -0.95 -13.52 5.18
N ALA A 22 -0.95 -14.86 5.13
CA ALA A 22 0.27 -15.68 5.11
C ALA A 22 1.14 -15.43 3.86
N GLN A 23 0.50 -15.22 2.70
CA GLN A 23 1.20 -14.94 1.45
C GLN A 23 1.88 -13.56 1.47
N SER A 24 1.27 -12.56 2.13
CA SER A 24 1.86 -11.23 2.29
C SER A 24 3.14 -11.26 3.15
N GLU A 25 3.16 -12.05 4.23
CA GLU A 25 4.32 -12.16 5.13
C GLU A 25 5.44 -12.99 4.51
N LYS A 26 5.10 -14.08 3.78
CA LYS A 26 6.09 -14.93 3.10
C LYS A 26 6.90 -14.17 2.05
N PHE A 27 6.26 -13.27 1.29
CA PHE A 27 6.94 -12.43 0.31
C PHE A 27 7.95 -11.47 0.98
N LYS A 28 7.56 -10.80 2.07
CA LYS A 28 8.46 -9.88 2.78
C LYS A 28 9.73 -10.59 3.25
N ILE A 29 9.59 -11.82 3.74
CA ILE A 29 10.72 -12.67 4.17
C ILE A 29 11.67 -13.01 3.01
N GLN A 30 11.14 -13.18 1.80
CA GLN A 30 11.92 -13.56 0.61
C GLN A 30 12.47 -12.35 -0.17
N ASN A 31 12.09 -11.13 0.19
CA ASN A 31 12.53 -9.92 -0.50
C ASN A 31 13.82 -9.37 0.12
N PRO A 32 15.00 -9.54 -0.54
CA PRO A 32 16.29 -9.13 0.03
C PRO A 32 16.44 -7.61 0.15
N TYR A 33 15.55 -6.84 -0.48
CA TYR A 33 15.60 -5.38 -0.47
C TYR A 33 14.66 -4.74 0.57
N TYR A 34 13.81 -5.54 1.22
CA TYR A 34 12.89 -5.04 2.23
C TYR A 34 13.64 -4.72 3.53
N SER A 35 13.66 -3.45 3.92
CA SER A 35 14.24 -3.01 5.18
C SER A 35 13.58 -1.73 5.67
N ARG A 36 13.30 -1.67 6.97
CA ARG A 36 12.69 -0.53 7.65
C ARG A 36 13.70 0.47 8.20
N THR A 37 14.99 0.14 8.15
CA THR A 37 16.08 0.95 8.68
C THR A 37 17.07 1.39 7.61
N ALA A 38 17.11 0.71 6.47
CA ALA A 38 18.01 1.05 5.38
C ALA A 38 17.58 2.33 4.65
N THR A 39 18.54 3.20 4.37
CA THR A 39 18.31 4.52 3.74
C THR A 39 18.89 4.61 2.33
N ASN A 40 19.67 3.61 1.90
CA ASN A 40 20.26 3.56 0.57
C ASN A 40 19.17 3.50 -0.51
N LEU A 41 19.38 4.22 -1.61
CA LEU A 41 18.52 4.13 -2.79
C LEU A 41 18.65 2.76 -3.44
N LEU A 42 17.54 2.26 -3.98
CA LEU A 42 17.49 0.99 -4.68
C LEU A 42 17.36 1.22 -6.20
N ASN A 43 18.29 0.62 -6.95
CA ASN A 43 18.22 0.54 -8.41
C ASN A 43 18.08 -0.93 -8.81
N VAL A 44 16.85 -1.44 -8.76
CA VAL A 44 16.50 -2.84 -9.04
C VAL A 44 15.57 -2.86 -10.25
N SER A 45 15.85 -3.76 -11.19
CA SER A 45 15.10 -3.85 -12.45
C SER A 45 13.67 -4.32 -12.24
N ASN A 46 12.76 -3.95 -13.16
CA ASN A 46 11.38 -4.44 -13.11
C ASN A 46 11.30 -5.97 -13.28
N THR A 47 12.18 -6.57 -14.08
CA THR A 47 12.27 -8.03 -14.21
C THR A 47 12.57 -8.71 -12.87
N GLU A 48 13.44 -8.09 -12.07
CA GLU A 48 13.76 -8.61 -10.74
C GLU A 48 12.60 -8.38 -9.76
N TRP A 49 11.99 -7.19 -9.78
CA TRP A 49 10.78 -6.95 -8.98
C TRP A 49 9.64 -7.91 -9.31
N LYS A 50 9.46 -8.29 -10.58
CA LYS A 50 8.40 -9.21 -10.99
C LYS A 50 8.56 -10.62 -10.40
N LYS A 51 9.80 -11.04 -10.10
CA LYS A 51 10.07 -12.35 -9.45
C LYS A 51 9.82 -12.30 -7.95
N ILE A 52 10.10 -11.15 -7.34
CA ILE A 52 10.08 -10.99 -5.89
C ILE A 52 8.67 -10.63 -5.43
N LEU A 53 8.04 -9.62 -6.04
CA LEU A 53 6.74 -9.09 -5.63
C LEU A 53 5.59 -10.02 -6.04
N ASN A 54 4.51 -10.03 -5.25
CA ASN A 54 3.27 -10.63 -5.70
C ASN A 54 2.69 -9.84 -6.90
N THR A 55 1.82 -10.49 -7.68
CA THR A 55 1.31 -9.94 -8.94
C THR A 55 0.63 -8.58 -8.79
N GLU A 56 -0.27 -8.44 -7.81
CA GLU A 56 -1.04 -7.20 -7.62
C GLU A 56 -0.14 -6.04 -7.19
N LEU A 57 0.74 -6.27 -6.22
CA LEU A 57 1.72 -5.28 -5.78
C LEU A 57 2.65 -4.89 -6.93
N TYR A 58 3.09 -5.84 -7.76
CA TYR A 58 3.91 -5.55 -8.91
C TYR A 58 3.19 -4.65 -9.93
N GLN A 59 1.96 -5.00 -10.30
CA GLN A 59 1.15 -4.25 -11.26
C GLN A 59 0.94 -2.79 -10.80
N VAL A 60 0.54 -2.59 -9.55
CA VAL A 60 0.31 -1.25 -9.02
C VAL A 60 1.65 -0.51 -8.83
N ALA A 61 2.60 -1.10 -8.11
CA ALA A 61 3.80 -0.39 -7.66
C ALA A 61 4.87 -0.21 -8.76
N ARG A 62 4.87 -1.05 -9.81
CA ARG A 62 5.90 -1.02 -10.88
C ARG A 62 5.33 -0.70 -12.25
N GLU A 63 4.09 -1.09 -12.55
CA GLU A 63 3.44 -0.82 -13.84
C GLU A 63 2.47 0.38 -13.77
N GLY A 64 2.25 0.96 -12.58
CA GLY A 64 1.43 2.15 -12.41
C GLY A 64 -0.08 1.88 -12.53
N ALA A 65 -0.50 0.63 -12.33
CA ALA A 65 -1.92 0.31 -12.18
C ALA A 65 -2.49 1.00 -10.93
N THR A 66 -3.82 0.99 -10.80
CA THR A 66 -4.52 1.54 -9.63
C THR A 66 -5.42 0.44 -9.05
N GLU A 67 -5.36 0.25 -7.74
CA GLU A 67 -6.25 -0.69 -7.06
C GLU A 67 -7.71 -0.21 -7.18
N THR A 68 -8.67 -1.14 -7.19
CA THR A 68 -10.09 -0.79 -7.23
C THR A 68 -10.48 0.03 -5.99
N ALA A 69 -11.28 1.07 -6.18
CA ALA A 69 -11.77 1.90 -5.09
C ALA A 69 -12.57 1.07 -4.08
N PHE A 70 -12.45 1.41 -2.79
CA PHE A 70 -13.19 0.83 -1.66
C PHE A 70 -12.88 -0.65 -1.37
N THR A 71 -11.91 -1.28 -2.04
CA THR A 71 -11.53 -2.68 -1.80
C THR A 71 -10.23 -2.84 -1.03
N GLY A 72 -9.42 -1.78 -0.95
CA GLY A 72 -8.10 -1.83 -0.32
C GLY A 72 -8.17 -1.99 1.20
N LYS A 73 -7.27 -2.84 1.74
CA LYS A 73 -7.18 -3.15 3.18
C LYS A 73 -7.13 -1.92 4.09
N TYR A 74 -6.54 -0.82 3.62
CA TYR A 74 -6.24 0.34 4.45
C TYR A 74 -7.19 1.52 4.23
N TYR A 75 -8.23 1.38 3.39
CA TYR A 75 -9.18 2.46 3.14
C TYR A 75 -9.93 2.85 4.43
N GLU A 76 -10.68 1.94 5.06
CA GLU A 76 -11.42 2.19 6.32
C GLU A 76 -10.62 1.86 7.59
N PHE A 77 -9.31 1.68 7.47
CA PHE A 77 -8.45 1.26 8.57
C PHE A 77 -7.93 2.44 9.40
N ASP A 78 -8.06 2.41 10.72
CA ASP A 78 -7.77 3.53 11.63
C ASP A 78 -6.80 3.20 12.78
N GLU A 79 -6.21 2.00 12.79
CA GLU A 79 -5.25 1.60 13.81
C GLU A 79 -4.05 2.55 13.88
N LYS A 80 -3.55 2.76 15.11
CA LYS A 80 -2.39 3.61 15.35
C LYS A 80 -1.10 2.87 15.01
N GLY A 81 -0.24 3.50 14.22
CA GLY A 81 1.00 2.88 13.76
C GLY A 81 1.66 3.61 12.60
N THR A 82 2.56 2.90 11.92
CA THR A 82 3.33 3.43 10.79
C THR A 82 3.06 2.62 9.52
N TYR A 83 2.89 3.34 8.42
CA TYR A 83 2.79 2.80 7.08
C TYR A 83 4.15 2.83 6.39
N TYR A 84 4.53 1.71 5.80
CA TYR A 84 5.78 1.48 5.10
C TYR A 84 5.50 1.15 3.64
N CYS A 85 6.48 1.33 2.77
CA CYS A 85 6.40 0.88 1.39
C CYS A 85 6.37 -0.65 1.37
N ALA A 86 5.30 -1.25 0.84
CA ALA A 86 5.17 -2.71 0.74
C ALA A 86 6.29 -3.35 -0.11
N VAL A 87 6.90 -2.59 -1.03
CA VAL A 87 8.00 -3.07 -1.90
C VAL A 87 9.34 -3.14 -1.16
N CYS A 88 9.69 -2.16 -0.32
CA CYS A 88 11.05 -2.04 0.20
C CYS A 88 11.16 -1.74 1.70
N GLY A 89 10.04 -1.60 2.41
CA GLY A 89 10.02 -1.32 3.85
C GLY A 89 10.33 0.13 4.24
N ASN A 90 10.54 1.04 3.28
CA ASN A 90 10.79 2.45 3.59
C ASN A 90 9.62 3.08 4.37
N PRO A 91 9.83 3.80 5.48
CA PRO A 91 8.76 4.47 6.21
C PRO A 91 8.14 5.60 5.39
N LEU A 92 6.81 5.59 5.25
CA LEU A 92 6.07 6.50 4.37
C LEU A 92 5.16 7.46 5.14
N PHE A 93 4.26 6.94 5.97
CA PHE A 93 3.21 7.74 6.63
C PHE A 93 2.97 7.29 8.06
N LEU A 94 2.52 8.21 8.91
CA LEU A 94 2.02 7.90 10.24
C LEU A 94 0.49 7.80 10.22
N SER A 95 -0.10 6.94 11.03
CA SER A 95 -1.56 6.88 11.20
C SER A 95 -2.17 8.20 11.67
N THR A 96 -1.41 9.04 12.38
CA THR A 96 -1.83 10.39 12.79
C THR A 96 -1.94 11.37 11.62
N SER A 97 -1.34 11.03 10.48
CA SER A 97 -1.51 11.78 9.24
C SER A 97 -2.65 11.27 8.36
N LYS A 98 -3.24 10.11 8.69
CA LYS A 98 -4.35 9.51 7.96
C LYS A 98 -5.65 10.22 8.31
N PHE A 99 -6.51 10.44 7.30
CA PHE A 99 -7.84 10.98 7.49
C PHE A 99 -8.87 10.28 6.59
N ALA A 100 -10.14 10.34 6.99
CA ALA A 100 -11.24 9.73 6.24
C ALA A 100 -11.60 10.59 5.03
N THR A 101 -11.84 9.93 3.90
CA THR A 101 -12.29 10.57 2.65
C THR A 101 -13.24 9.62 1.93
N THR A 102 -14.09 10.15 1.05
CA THR A 102 -14.97 9.36 0.20
C THR A 102 -14.30 8.90 -1.09
N CYS A 103 -12.98 9.07 -1.24
CA CYS A 103 -12.31 8.76 -2.50
C CYS A 103 -12.18 7.25 -2.77
N GLY A 104 -12.23 6.40 -1.73
CA GLY A 104 -12.11 4.95 -1.84
C GLY A 104 -10.69 4.40 -1.67
N TRP A 105 -9.72 5.24 -1.32
CA TRP A 105 -8.33 4.85 -1.05
C TRP A 105 -7.82 5.50 0.25
N PRO A 106 -6.81 4.92 0.93
CA PRO A 106 -6.21 5.54 2.11
C PRO A 106 -5.64 6.92 1.76
N SER A 107 -6.01 7.91 2.58
CA SER A 107 -5.62 9.30 2.41
C SER A 107 -4.81 9.80 3.60
N PHE A 108 -3.69 10.46 3.32
CA PHE A 108 -2.82 11.09 4.31
C PHE A 108 -2.60 12.56 3.97
N TYR A 109 -2.35 13.42 4.95
CA TYR A 109 -2.07 14.84 4.67
C TYR A 109 -0.57 15.16 4.56
N GLN A 110 0.32 14.28 5.04
CA GLN A 110 1.76 14.47 4.90
C GLN A 110 2.55 13.16 5.05
N PRO A 111 3.72 13.00 4.39
CA PRO A 111 4.63 11.90 4.66
C PRO A 111 5.32 12.05 6.02
N ILE A 112 5.84 10.95 6.56
CA ILE A 112 6.58 10.94 7.84
C ILE A 112 7.88 11.76 7.76
N HIS A 113 8.56 11.72 6.62
CA HIS A 113 9.75 12.53 6.33
C HIS A 113 9.69 13.10 4.91
N LYS A 114 10.37 14.24 4.68
CA LYS A 114 10.42 14.90 3.36
C LYS A 114 10.97 13.98 2.25
N ASN A 115 11.90 13.08 2.58
CA ASN A 115 12.52 12.14 1.64
C ASN A 115 11.82 10.78 1.57
N SER A 116 10.75 10.56 2.34
CA SER A 116 9.98 9.31 2.28
C SER A 116 9.33 9.08 0.92
N VAL A 117 9.00 10.18 0.22
CA VAL A 117 8.36 10.17 -1.09
C VAL A 117 9.09 11.08 -2.09
N LYS A 118 8.84 10.84 -3.38
CA LYS A 118 9.24 11.67 -4.52
C LYS A 118 8.02 11.96 -5.37
N TYR A 119 8.11 13.00 -6.19
CA TYR A 119 7.01 13.44 -7.04
C TYR A 119 7.41 13.33 -8.51
N ARG A 120 6.46 12.90 -9.35
CA ARG A 120 6.63 12.84 -10.80
C ARG A 120 5.38 13.40 -11.46
N LYS A 121 5.56 14.17 -12.55
CA LYS A 121 4.43 14.63 -13.36
C LYS A 121 3.81 13.43 -14.08
N ASP A 122 2.51 13.28 -13.95
CA ASP A 122 1.72 12.25 -14.64
C ASP A 122 0.74 12.93 -15.60
N THR A 123 0.87 12.60 -16.89
CA THR A 123 -0.01 13.09 -17.97
C THR A 123 -0.87 11.98 -18.59
N SER A 124 -0.96 10.83 -17.92
CA SER A 124 -1.80 9.71 -18.37
C SER A 124 -3.29 10.10 -18.36
N TYR A 125 -4.08 9.40 -19.18
CA TYR A 125 -5.53 9.59 -19.28
C TYR A 125 -5.97 11.04 -19.57
N ASN A 126 -5.10 11.82 -20.23
CA ASN A 126 -5.36 13.22 -20.57
C ASN A 126 -5.60 14.14 -19.35
N MET A 127 -5.12 13.73 -18.18
CA MET A 127 -5.15 14.50 -16.93
C MET A 127 -3.75 14.98 -16.57
N VAL A 128 -3.61 16.10 -15.87
CA VAL A 128 -2.34 16.51 -15.26
C VAL A 128 -2.42 16.27 -13.77
N ARG A 129 -1.66 15.27 -13.28
CA ARG A 129 -1.60 14.90 -11.87
C ARG A 129 -0.16 14.86 -11.40
N THR A 130 0.02 14.87 -10.08
CA THR A 130 1.32 14.63 -9.46
C THR A 130 1.32 13.24 -8.85
N GLU A 131 2.08 12.35 -9.45
CA GLU A 131 2.31 11.00 -8.94
C GLU A 131 3.24 11.04 -7.73
N VAL A 132 2.95 10.20 -6.75
CA VAL A 132 3.75 10.00 -5.54
C VAL A 132 4.47 8.65 -5.67
N LEU A 133 5.80 8.71 -5.58
CA LEU A 133 6.71 7.58 -5.66
C LEU A 133 7.37 7.35 -4.30
N CYS A 134 7.71 6.11 -3.97
CA CYS A 134 8.56 5.81 -2.82
C CYS A 134 9.93 6.46 -2.99
N GLY A 135 10.39 7.19 -1.97
CA GLY A 135 11.67 7.90 -2.01
C GLY A 135 12.89 6.97 -2.16
N ARG A 136 12.79 5.75 -1.63
CA ARG A 136 13.89 4.75 -1.60
C ARG A 136 13.97 3.89 -2.87
N CYS A 137 12.87 3.26 -3.29
CA CYS A 137 12.85 2.31 -4.42
C CYS A 137 12.20 2.84 -5.70
N GLY A 138 11.63 4.05 -5.66
CA GLY A 138 10.98 4.67 -6.81
C GLY A 138 9.67 4.01 -7.25
N SER A 139 9.12 3.08 -6.47
CA SER A 139 7.83 2.45 -6.79
C SER A 139 6.67 3.44 -6.72
N HIS A 140 5.70 3.28 -7.61
CA HIS A 140 4.41 3.97 -7.57
C HIS A 140 3.70 3.71 -6.24
N LEU A 141 3.13 4.77 -5.65
CA LEU A 141 2.29 4.70 -4.45
C LEU A 141 0.87 5.19 -4.74
N GLY A 142 0.73 6.26 -5.51
CA GLY A 142 -0.55 6.89 -5.85
C GLY A 142 -0.35 8.33 -6.31
N HIS A 143 -1.23 9.24 -5.91
CA HIS A 143 -1.18 10.64 -6.32
C HIS A 143 -1.40 11.60 -5.16
N ILE A 144 -0.94 12.85 -5.34
CA ILE A 144 -1.17 13.96 -4.42
C ILE A 144 -2.11 14.99 -5.06
N PHE A 145 -3.03 15.51 -4.26
CA PHE A 145 -4.03 16.50 -4.63
C PHE A 145 -4.04 17.67 -3.63
N ASP A 146 -4.59 18.81 -4.05
CA ASP A 146 -4.65 20.07 -3.28
C ASP A 146 -6.00 20.28 -2.56
N ASP A 147 -6.68 19.18 -2.25
CA ASP A 147 -8.00 19.12 -1.61
C ASP A 147 -7.96 18.40 -0.25
N GLY A 148 -6.81 18.46 0.42
CA GLY A 148 -6.63 17.90 1.76
C GLY A 148 -7.01 18.86 2.88
N PRO A 149 -6.99 18.39 4.14
CA PRO A 149 -7.25 19.22 5.29
C PRO A 149 -6.06 20.13 5.63
N GLU A 150 -6.33 21.15 6.44
CA GLU A 150 -5.30 21.87 7.20
C GLU A 150 -4.45 20.89 8.04
N PRO A 151 -3.15 21.17 8.26
CA PRO A 151 -2.44 22.42 7.96
C PRO A 151 -1.78 22.46 6.57
N THR A 152 -1.87 21.38 5.79
CA THR A 152 -1.10 21.26 4.54
C THR A 152 -1.92 21.57 3.29
N GLY A 153 -3.24 21.40 3.37
CA GLY A 153 -4.12 21.42 2.21
C GLY A 153 -3.86 20.27 1.22
N LYS A 154 -3.01 19.29 1.57
CA LYS A 154 -2.61 18.21 0.67
C LYS A 154 -3.31 16.90 1.02
N ARG A 155 -3.68 16.14 -0.01
CA ARG A 155 -4.18 14.78 0.12
C ARG A 155 -3.32 13.82 -0.68
N PHE A 156 -2.61 12.97 0.03
CA PHE A 156 -1.86 11.83 -0.50
C PHE A 156 -2.82 10.64 -0.59
N CYS A 157 -3.37 10.41 -1.78
CA CYS A 157 -4.29 9.32 -2.10
C CYS A 157 -3.48 8.11 -2.57
N MET A 158 -3.23 7.15 -1.68
CA MET A 158 -2.30 6.04 -1.91
C MET A 158 -3.05 4.73 -2.19
N ASN A 159 -2.48 3.84 -2.99
CA ASN A 159 -2.96 2.47 -3.09
C ASN A 159 -2.61 1.70 -1.81
N SER A 160 -3.60 1.09 -1.18
CA SER A 160 -3.44 0.21 0.00
C SER A 160 -2.47 -0.93 -0.27
N VAL A 161 -2.50 -1.54 -1.45
CA VAL A 161 -1.60 -2.65 -1.80
C VAL A 161 -0.13 -2.22 -1.76
N CYS A 162 0.17 -0.95 -2.01
CA CYS A 162 1.52 -0.39 -1.94
C CYS A 162 2.00 -0.08 -0.52
N LEU A 163 1.13 -0.24 0.48
CA LEU A 163 1.41 0.04 1.88
C LEU A 163 1.52 -1.26 2.68
N ASP A 164 2.48 -1.27 3.60
CA ASP A 164 2.56 -2.22 4.70
C ASP A 164 2.37 -1.47 6.01
N PHE A 165 1.87 -2.12 7.06
CA PHE A 165 1.55 -1.45 8.32
C PHE A 165 2.21 -2.14 9.51
N THR A 166 2.56 -1.36 10.52
CA THR A 166 2.93 -1.89 11.84
C THR A 166 2.24 -1.10 12.93
N PRO A 167 1.47 -1.78 13.79
CA PRO A 167 0.85 -1.14 14.94
C PRO A 167 1.87 -0.48 15.84
N LEU A 168 1.50 0.66 16.43
CA LEU A 168 2.25 1.27 17.50
C LEU A 168 2.22 0.32 18.69
N LYS A 169 3.39 -0.17 19.13
CA LYS A 169 3.46 -0.99 20.34
C LYS A 169 3.15 -0.09 21.55
N ASN A 170 2.02 -0.33 22.20
CA ASN A 170 1.77 0.20 23.52
C ASN A 170 2.73 -0.53 24.48
N LYS A 171 3.62 0.22 25.14
CA LYS A 171 4.42 -0.29 26.24
C LYS A 171 3.58 -0.37 27.51
#